data_AF-A0ABC8T8P3-F1
#
_entry.id   AF-A0ABC8T8P3-F1
#
_cell.length_a   1.000
_cell.length_b   1.000
_cell.length_c   1.000
_cell.angle_alpha   90.00
_cell.angle_beta   90.00
_cell.angle_gamma   90.00
#
_symmetry.space_group_name_H-M   'P 1'
#
loop_
_entity.id
_entity.type
_entity.pdbx_description
1 polymer ?
#
loop_
_entity_poly.entity_id
_entity_poly.type
_entity_poly.pdbx_seq_one_letter_code
_entity_poly.pdbx_strand_id
1 'polypeptide(L)'
;MWSSLVHALLKELVHKAISETVELKQYPSLRVEVGNAAIESLDRMRDESKKATLQLVEMEYSYLTVDFFRKLPQDIEKGGNPTHSIFDRYNDSYLRRIGSNVLSYVHMVCGGLRNSIPKSIVYCQVREAKRSLLDHFFTDLGKKEGKQLGSLLDEDPAIMQRRVSLAKRLELYRAAQAEIDSVAWSK
;
A
#
# COMPACT_ATOMS: atom_id res chain seq x y z
N MET A 1 2.58 6.80 -11.37
CA MET A 1 2.08 5.56 -12.03
C MET A 1 2.27 4.33 -11.15
N TRP A 2 3.51 3.90 -10.85
CA TRP A 2 3.79 2.71 -10.04
C TRP A 2 3.15 2.69 -8.65
N SER A 3 3.28 3.78 -7.87
CA SER A 3 2.66 3.89 -6.54
C SER A 3 1.14 3.69 -6.58
N SER A 4 0.46 4.14 -7.64
CA SER A 4 -0.99 3.98 -7.77
C SER A 4 -1.41 2.57 -8.21
N LEU A 5 -0.57 1.88 -8.99
CA LEU A 5 -0.79 0.48 -9.36
C LEU A 5 -0.62 -0.44 -8.15
N VAL A 6 0.44 -0.25 -7.36
CA VAL A 6 0.66 -1.01 -6.11
C VAL A 6 -0.51 -0.79 -5.15
N HIS A 7 -0.96 0.45 -4.99
CA HIS A 7 -2.11 0.78 -4.17
C HIS A 7 -3.39 0.07 -4.61
N ALA A 8 -3.70 0.08 -5.91
CA ALA A 8 -4.86 -0.60 -6.46
C ALA A 8 -4.80 -2.12 -6.21
N LEU A 9 -3.65 -2.75 -6.44
CA LEU A 9 -3.43 -4.18 -6.17
C LEU A 9 -3.61 -4.52 -4.69
N LEU A 10 -3.10 -3.67 -3.78
CA LEU A 10 -3.28 -3.87 -2.34
C LEU A 10 -4.77 -3.76 -1.95
N LYS A 11 -5.50 -2.80 -2.52
CA LYS A 11 -6.95 -2.70 -2.33
C LYS A 11 -7.68 -3.94 -2.83
N GLU A 12 -7.36 -4.44 -4.03
CA GLU A 12 -7.95 -5.66 -4.56
C GLU A 12 -7.69 -6.88 -3.67
N LEU A 13 -6.47 -7.02 -3.13
CA LEU A 13 -6.12 -8.08 -2.19
C LEU A 13 -6.94 -8.00 -0.90
N VAL A 14 -7.15 -6.81 -0.35
CA VAL A 14 -8.01 -6.60 0.82
C VAL A 14 -9.45 -7.02 0.51
N HIS A 15 -10.00 -6.58 -0.63
CA HIS A 15 -11.37 -6.97 -1.03
C HIS A 15 -11.50 -8.49 -1.17
N LYS A 16 -10.52 -9.12 -1.81
CA LYS A 16 -10.47 -10.58 -1.97
C LYS A 16 -10.43 -11.28 -0.62
N ALA A 17 -9.51 -10.89 0.27
CA ALA A 17 -9.37 -11.48 1.60
C ALA A 17 -10.66 -11.35 2.44
N ILE A 18 -11.32 -10.19 2.40
CA ILE A 18 -12.59 -9.96 3.10
C ILE A 18 -13.70 -10.84 2.50
N SER A 19 -13.73 -11.04 1.18
CA SER A 19 -14.75 -11.85 0.51
C SER A 19 -14.60 -13.35 0.76
N GLU A 20 -13.36 -13.83 0.92
CA GLU A 20 -13.00 -15.22 1.16
C GLU A 20 -13.16 -15.62 2.63
N THR A 21 -13.08 -14.66 3.56
CA THR A 21 -13.34 -14.89 5.00
C THR A 21 -14.82 -15.13 5.25
N VAL A 22 -15.20 -16.36 5.63
CA VAL A 22 -16.62 -16.75 5.80
C VAL A 22 -17.20 -16.19 7.10
N GLU A 23 -16.39 -16.11 8.14
CA GLU A 23 -16.75 -15.63 9.48
C GLU A 23 -17.17 -14.17 9.44
N LEU A 24 -16.50 -13.35 8.62
CA LEU A 24 -16.86 -11.94 8.42
C LEU A 24 -18.19 -11.78 7.67
N LYS A 25 -18.70 -12.80 6.97
CA LYS A 25 -20.02 -12.72 6.32
C LYS A 25 -21.16 -12.71 7.33
N GLN A 26 -20.96 -13.29 8.51
CA GLN A 26 -21.96 -13.32 9.57
C GLN A 26 -22.19 -11.94 10.18
N TYR A 27 -21.19 -11.05 10.12
CA TYR A 27 -21.19 -9.73 10.76
C TYR A 27 -20.99 -8.60 9.73
N PRO A 28 -22.07 -8.15 9.03
CA PRO A 28 -21.96 -7.15 7.98
C PRO A 28 -21.35 -5.83 8.44
N SER A 29 -21.71 -5.37 9.64
CA SER A 29 -21.18 -4.13 10.23
C SER A 29 -19.68 -4.20 10.45
N LEU A 30 -19.18 -5.26 11.11
CA LEU A 30 -17.75 -5.49 11.32
C LEU A 30 -17.01 -5.62 9.98
N ARG A 31 -17.58 -6.32 9.00
CA ARG A 31 -16.99 -6.50 7.67
C ARG A 31 -16.74 -5.16 6.97
N VAL A 32 -17.72 -4.27 7.00
CA VAL A 32 -17.61 -2.92 6.42
C VAL A 32 -16.54 -2.12 7.16
N GLU A 33 -16.55 -2.16 8.49
CA GLU A 33 -15.60 -1.40 9.31
C GLU A 33 -14.15 -1.84 9.08
N VAL A 34 -13.89 -3.15 9.05
CA VAL A 34 -12.56 -3.72 8.74
C VAL A 34 -12.12 -3.32 7.34
N GLY A 35 -13.03 -3.38 6.36
CA GLY A 35 -12.75 -2.97 4.98
C GLY A 35 -12.38 -1.49 4.86
N ASN A 36 -13.16 -0.62 5.50
CA ASN A 36 -12.90 0.82 5.53
C ASN A 36 -11.56 1.13 6.19
N ALA A 37 -11.28 0.52 7.35
CA ALA A 37 -10.04 0.76 8.08
C ALA A 37 -8.81 0.28 7.30
N ALA A 38 -8.90 -0.88 6.63
CA ALA A 38 -7.83 -1.36 5.76
C ALA A 38 -7.60 -0.42 4.57
N ILE A 39 -8.67 0.06 3.92
CA ILE A 39 -8.60 1.01 2.80
C ILE A 39 -7.95 2.33 3.23
N GLU A 40 -8.35 2.87 4.38
CA GLU A 40 -7.82 4.11 4.94
C GLU A 40 -6.33 3.99 5.27
N SER A 41 -5.91 2.87 5.89
CA SER A 41 -4.49 2.59 6.13
C SER A 41 -3.69 2.52 4.83
N LEU A 42 -4.20 1.87 3.79
CA LEU A 42 -3.55 1.83 2.47
C LEU A 42 -3.44 3.21 1.84
N ASP A 43 -4.47 4.06 1.97
CA ASP A 43 -4.45 5.43 1.43
C ASP A 43 -3.36 6.28 2.12
N ARG A 44 -3.19 6.14 3.44
CA ARG A 44 -2.08 6.79 4.18
C ARG A 44 -0.71 6.30 3.73
N MET A 45 -0.53 4.99 3.59
CA MET A 45 0.71 4.38 3.09
C MET A 45 1.06 4.83 1.66
N ARG A 46 0.05 5.00 0.81
CA ARG A 46 0.21 5.56 -0.54
C ARG A 46 0.72 7.01 -0.46
N ASP A 47 0.12 7.84 0.38
CA ASP A 47 0.54 9.24 0.54
C ASP A 47 1.96 9.36 1.10
N GLU A 48 2.32 8.51 2.07
CA GLU A 48 3.70 8.41 2.56
C GLU A 48 4.68 7.99 1.45
N SER A 49 4.31 7.00 0.64
CA SER A 49 5.15 6.58 -0.50
C SER A 49 5.36 7.72 -1.51
N LYS A 50 4.35 8.57 -1.71
CA LYS A 50 4.44 9.74 -2.59
C LYS A 50 5.41 10.77 -2.01
N LYS A 51 5.29 11.07 -0.72
CA LYS A 51 6.22 11.99 -0.01
C LYS A 51 7.66 11.49 -0.09
N ALA A 52 7.89 10.22 0.23
CA ALA A 52 9.22 9.61 0.18
C ALA A 52 9.81 9.60 -1.24
N THR A 53 9.00 9.33 -2.26
CA THR A 53 9.43 9.37 -3.67
C THR A 53 9.83 10.79 -4.10
N LEU A 54 9.08 11.81 -3.68
CA LEU A 54 9.43 13.21 -3.97
C LEU A 54 10.74 13.62 -3.27
N GLN A 55 10.91 13.22 -2.01
CA GLN A 55 12.15 13.47 -1.27
C GLN A 55 13.37 12.83 -1.95
N LEU A 56 13.24 11.63 -2.53
CA LEU A 56 14.32 11.02 -3.31
C LEU A 56 14.77 11.93 -4.47
N VAL A 57 13.83 12.56 -5.17
CA VAL A 57 14.15 13.48 -6.27
C VAL A 57 14.71 14.80 -5.76
N GLU A 58 14.15 15.34 -4.67
CA GLU A 58 14.64 16.57 -4.04
C GLU A 58 16.07 16.43 -3.53
N MET A 59 16.45 15.26 -2.99
CA MET A 59 17.83 15.00 -2.57
C MET A 59 18.81 15.08 -3.74
N GLU A 60 18.47 14.48 -4.89
CA GLU A 60 19.31 14.54 -6.10
C GLU A 60 19.39 15.96 -6.69
N TYR A 61 18.31 16.75 -6.54
CA TYR A 61 18.30 18.15 -6.93
C TYR A 61 19.11 19.06 -5.99
N SER A 62 19.09 18.76 -4.69
CA SER A 62 19.69 19.63 -3.66
C SER A 62 21.21 19.51 -3.58
N TYR A 63 21.78 18.38 -4.01
CA TYR A 63 23.22 18.16 -3.97
C TYR A 63 23.74 17.39 -5.17
N LEU A 64 24.68 17.99 -5.90
CA LEU A 64 25.33 17.37 -7.05
C LEU A 64 26.36 16.34 -6.59
N THR A 65 26.34 15.16 -7.21
CA THR A 65 27.31 14.10 -6.93
C THR A 65 28.69 14.49 -7.46
N VAL A 66 29.53 15.09 -6.61
CA VAL A 66 30.84 15.65 -7.00
C VAL A 66 31.77 14.59 -7.61
N ASP A 67 31.70 13.34 -7.14
CA ASP A 67 32.53 12.25 -7.67
C ASP A 67 32.27 11.93 -9.14
N PHE A 68 31.08 12.23 -9.65
CA PHE A 68 30.81 12.12 -11.08
C PHE A 68 31.71 13.09 -11.86
N PHE A 69 31.73 14.36 -11.44
CA PHE A 69 32.48 15.41 -12.13
C PHE A 69 34.00 15.26 -11.97
N ARG A 70 34.48 14.70 -10.86
CA ARG A 70 35.90 14.39 -10.66
C ARG A 70 36.44 13.36 -11.66
N LYS A 71 35.58 12.46 -12.15
CA LYS A 71 35.93 11.39 -13.09
C LYS A 71 35.82 11.81 -14.55
N LEU A 72 35.28 13.00 -14.83
CA LEU A 72 35.22 13.50 -16.20
C LEU A 72 36.64 13.72 -16.72
N PRO A 73 36.90 13.40 -18.01
CA PRO A 73 38.18 13.70 -18.62
C PRO A 73 38.51 15.18 -18.46
N GLN A 74 39.57 15.48 -17.71
CA GLN A 74 40.16 16.81 -17.72
C GLN A 74 40.99 16.93 -19.00
N ASP A 75 40.32 17.12 -20.15
CA ASP A 75 41.05 17.63 -21.30
C ASP A 75 41.45 19.06 -20.94
N ILE A 76 42.68 19.19 -20.48
CA ILE A 76 43.38 20.45 -20.30
C ILE A 76 43.63 20.99 -21.71
N GLU A 77 42.60 21.52 -22.36
CA GLU A 77 42.83 22.67 -23.23
C GLU A 77 43.09 23.83 -22.27
N LYS A 78 44.36 23.94 -21.85
CA LYS A 78 44.91 25.17 -21.27
C LYS A 78 44.31 26.31 -22.08
N GLY A 79 43.53 27.14 -21.39
CA GLY A 79 42.65 28.13 -21.99
C GLY A 79 43.26 28.73 -23.25
N GLY A 80 42.46 28.72 -24.32
CA GLY A 80 42.82 29.38 -25.58
C GLY A 80 43.41 30.76 -25.30
N ASN A 81 44.38 31.12 -26.16
CA ASN A 81 45.26 32.28 -26.03
C ASN A 81 44.54 33.47 -25.34
N PRO A 82 45.05 34.00 -24.21
CA PRO A 82 44.35 34.98 -23.36
C PRO A 82 43.94 36.28 -24.06
N THR A 83 44.42 36.49 -25.29
CA THR A 83 44.05 37.55 -26.23
C THR A 83 42.71 37.35 -26.93
N HIS A 84 42.12 36.14 -26.91
CA HIS A 84 40.81 35.86 -27.50
C HIS A 84 39.68 36.37 -26.62
N SER A 85 38.62 36.87 -27.26
CA SER A 85 37.40 37.30 -26.57
C SER A 85 36.84 36.14 -25.74
N ILE A 86 36.16 36.46 -24.63
CA ILE A 86 35.48 35.45 -23.81
C ILE A 86 34.55 34.57 -24.65
N PHE A 87 33.94 35.14 -25.70
CA PHE A 87 33.08 34.43 -26.64
C PHE A 87 33.87 33.45 -27.55
N ASP A 88 35.06 33.82 -28.02
CA ASP A 88 35.92 32.90 -28.81
C ASP A 88 36.53 31.79 -27.95
N ARG A 89 36.68 32.02 -26.64
CA ARG A 89 37.14 31.02 -25.67
C ARG A 89 36.10 29.94 -25.38
N TYR A 90 34.81 30.25 -25.54
CA TYR A 90 33.70 29.31 -25.40
C TYR A 90 33.14 28.92 -26.77
N ASN A 91 33.95 28.19 -27.53
CA ASN A 91 33.57 27.68 -28.85
C ASN A 91 32.37 26.70 -28.75
N ASP A 92 31.63 26.50 -29.85
CA ASP A 92 30.48 25.58 -29.94
C ASP A 92 30.82 24.17 -29.44
N SER A 93 32.07 23.74 -29.65
CA SER A 93 32.62 22.48 -29.12
C SER A 93 32.61 22.40 -27.60
N TYR A 94 32.94 23.49 -26.90
CA TYR A 94 32.91 23.57 -25.44
C TYR A 94 31.47 23.50 -24.91
N LEU A 95 30.55 24.24 -25.51
CA LEU A 95 29.13 24.20 -25.16
C LEU A 95 28.53 22.81 -25.39
N ARG A 96 28.88 22.14 -26.50
CA ARG A 96 28.49 20.73 -26.75
C ARG A 96 29.03 19.76 -25.71
N ARG A 97 30.27 19.98 -25.24
CA ARG A 97 30.88 19.15 -24.19
C ARG A 97 30.21 19.34 -22.84
N ILE A 98 29.88 20.58 -22.46
CA ILE A 98 29.04 20.84 -21.28
C ILE A 98 27.71 20.10 -21.42
N GLY A 99 27.03 20.24 -22.56
CA GLY A 99 25.77 19.54 -22.81
C GLY A 99 25.89 18.03 -22.65
N SER A 100 26.96 17.43 -23.19
CA SER A 100 27.22 15.99 -23.09
C SER A 100 27.49 15.53 -21.65
N ASN A 101 28.23 16.34 -20.87
CA ASN A 101 28.52 16.04 -19.47
C ASN A 101 27.26 16.15 -18.59
N VAL A 102 26.45 17.21 -18.79
CA VAL A 102 25.18 17.39 -18.09
C VAL A 102 24.21 16.26 -18.43
N LEU A 103 24.10 15.88 -19.71
CA LEU A 103 23.26 14.75 -20.13
C LEU A 103 23.71 13.44 -19.46
N SER A 104 25.01 13.19 -19.42
CA SER A 104 25.58 12.01 -18.77
C SER A 104 25.31 11.99 -17.25
N TYR A 105 25.37 13.15 -16.59
CA TYR A 105 25.01 13.29 -15.18
C TYR A 105 23.52 12.98 -14.95
N VAL A 106 22.64 13.57 -15.76
CA VAL A 106 21.19 13.31 -15.69
C VAL A 106 20.89 11.83 -15.90
N HIS A 107 21.53 11.16 -16.86
CA HIS A 107 21.37 9.73 -17.05
C HIS A 107 21.82 8.90 -15.83
N MET A 108 22.91 9.29 -15.18
CA MET A 108 23.36 8.64 -13.94
C MET A 108 22.31 8.78 -12.83
N VAL A 109 21.81 10.00 -12.59
CA VAL A 109 20.79 10.27 -11.57
C VAL A 109 19.50 9.52 -11.87
N CYS A 110 19.01 9.56 -13.12
CA CYS A 110 17.85 8.78 -13.55
C CYS A 110 18.06 7.27 -13.34
N GLY A 111 19.26 6.76 -13.57
CA GLY A 111 19.63 5.37 -13.28
C GLY A 111 19.53 5.02 -11.80
N GLY A 112 19.97 5.92 -10.91
CA GLY A 112 19.81 5.79 -9.46
C GLY A 112 18.34 5.77 -9.03
N LEU A 113 17.59 6.78 -9.47
CA LEU A 113 16.16 6.94 -9.18
C LEU A 113 15.31 5.77 -9.68
N ARG A 114 15.66 5.19 -10.84
CA ARG A 114 15.00 3.98 -11.37
C ARG A 114 15.04 2.80 -10.39
N ASN A 115 16.07 2.74 -9.56
CA ASN A 115 16.23 1.69 -8.56
C ASN A 115 15.70 2.07 -7.18
N SER A 116 15.84 3.33 -6.76
CA SER A 116 15.43 3.78 -5.42
C SER A 116 13.91 4.02 -5.31
N ILE A 117 13.25 4.52 -6.36
CA ILE A 117 11.82 4.82 -6.34
C ILE A 117 10.98 3.55 -6.11
N PRO A 118 11.15 2.45 -6.87
CA PRO A 118 10.38 1.23 -6.62
C PRO A 118 10.63 0.67 -5.21
N LYS A 119 11.87 0.75 -4.71
CA LYS A 119 12.22 0.31 -3.34
C LYS A 119 11.47 1.13 -2.28
N SER A 120 11.41 2.45 -2.44
CA SER A 120 10.66 3.34 -1.54
C SER A 120 9.16 3.02 -1.57
N ILE A 121 8.58 2.80 -2.75
CA ILE A 121 7.16 2.43 -2.88
C ILE A 121 6.87 1.10 -2.18
N VAL A 122 7.66 0.07 -2.42
CA VAL A 122 7.50 -1.25 -1.77
C VAL A 122 7.69 -1.14 -0.26
N TYR A 123 8.65 -0.33 0.19
CA TYR A 123 8.90 -0.11 1.61
C TYR A 123 7.71 0.57 2.29
N CYS A 124 7.21 1.69 1.76
CA CYS A 124 6.12 2.46 2.37
C CYS A 124 4.75 1.82 2.20
N GLN A 125 4.50 1.08 1.11
CA GLN A 125 3.19 0.47 0.85
C GLN A 125 3.15 -1.00 1.24
N VAL A 126 3.92 -1.85 0.54
CA VAL A 126 3.78 -3.32 0.66
C VAL A 126 4.26 -3.81 2.03
N ARG A 127 5.43 -3.36 2.45
CA ARG A 127 6.01 -3.77 3.74
C ARG A 127 5.18 -3.23 4.91
N GLU A 128 4.78 -1.95 4.88
CA GLU A 128 3.94 -1.39 5.94
C GLU A 128 2.54 -2.01 5.95
N ALA A 129 1.90 -2.25 4.81
CA ALA A 129 0.63 -2.97 4.75
C ALA A 129 0.76 -4.36 5.41
N LYS A 130 1.84 -5.11 5.15
CA LYS A 130 2.06 -6.39 5.83
C LYS A 130 2.19 -6.25 7.36
N ARG A 131 2.78 -5.15 7.84
CA ARG A 131 3.16 -4.98 9.24
C ARG A 131 2.03 -4.40 10.09
N SER A 132 1.28 -3.44 9.56
CA SER A 132 0.46 -2.53 10.37
C SER A 132 -0.89 -2.16 9.75
N LEU A 133 -1.38 -2.92 8.76
CA LEU A 133 -2.64 -2.62 8.03
C LEU A 133 -3.82 -2.30 8.96
N LEU A 134 -3.96 -3.07 10.04
CA LEU A 134 -5.08 -2.97 10.98
C LEU A 134 -4.67 -2.45 12.37
N ASP A 135 -3.45 -1.95 12.55
CA ASP A 135 -2.98 -1.49 13.87
C ASP A 135 -3.84 -0.35 14.42
N HIS A 136 -4.21 0.60 13.54
CA HIS A 136 -5.11 1.71 13.90
C HIS A 136 -6.51 1.19 14.23
N PHE A 137 -7.02 0.26 13.43
CA PHE A 137 -8.31 -0.38 13.69
C PHE A 137 -8.33 -1.06 15.06
N PHE A 138 -7.30 -1.86 15.40
CA PHE A 138 -7.22 -2.52 16.70
C PHE A 138 -7.08 -1.53 17.85
N THR A 139 -6.34 -0.45 17.65
CA THR A 139 -6.20 0.64 18.64
C THR A 139 -7.55 1.32 18.90
N ASP A 140 -8.34 1.56 17.85
CA ASP A 140 -9.65 2.19 17.99
C ASP A 140 -10.70 1.22 18.51
N LEU A 141 -10.62 -0.06 18.15
CA LEU A 141 -11.46 -1.13 18.70
C LEU A 141 -11.25 -1.25 20.22
N GLY A 142 -10.01 -1.14 20.69
CA GLY A 142 -9.68 -1.16 22.12
C GLY A 142 -10.26 0.02 22.94
N LYS A 143 -10.69 1.10 22.27
CA LYS A 143 -11.35 2.25 22.91
C LYS A 143 -12.87 2.14 22.92
N LYS A 144 -13.46 1.20 22.18
CA LYS A 144 -14.92 1.06 22.06
C LYS A 144 -15.52 0.41 23.31
N GLU A 145 -16.68 0.90 23.71
CA GLU A 145 -17.46 0.32 24.81
C GLU A 145 -18.21 -0.96 24.38
N GLY A 146 -18.63 -1.78 25.35
CA GLY A 146 -19.31 -3.05 25.09
C GLY A 146 -20.55 -2.94 24.20
N LYS A 147 -21.31 -1.84 24.29
CA LYS A 147 -22.47 -1.61 23.40
C LYS A 147 -22.07 -1.39 21.94
N GLN A 148 -20.98 -0.65 21.70
CA GLN A 148 -20.47 -0.37 20.36
C GLN A 148 -19.82 -1.61 19.74
N LEU A 149 -19.14 -2.42 20.57
CA LEU A 149 -18.65 -3.73 20.16
C LEU A 149 -19.81 -4.67 19.80
N GLY A 150 -20.89 -4.64 20.59
CA GLY A 150 -22.13 -5.37 20.30
C GLY A 150 -22.70 -5.03 18.93
N SER A 151 -22.83 -3.74 18.59
CA SER A 151 -23.36 -3.33 17.28
C SER A 151 -22.49 -3.74 16.08
N LEU A 152 -21.18 -3.94 16.28
CA LEU A 152 -20.31 -4.47 15.23
C LEU A 152 -20.57 -5.96 14.98
N LEU A 153 -21.01 -6.67 16.01
CA LEU A 153 -21.30 -8.11 16.00
C LEU A 153 -22.79 -8.42 15.73
N ASP A 154 -23.57 -7.44 15.27
CA ASP A 154 -24.93 -7.68 14.83
C ASP A 154 -24.93 -8.64 13.63
N GLU A 155 -25.58 -9.79 13.81
CA GLU A 155 -25.70 -10.79 12.75
C GLU A 155 -26.64 -10.32 11.64
N ASP A 156 -26.40 -10.79 10.41
CA ASP A 156 -27.35 -10.61 9.31
C ASP A 156 -28.75 -11.16 9.72
N PRO A 157 -29.82 -10.33 9.66
CA PRO A 157 -31.18 -10.76 9.99
C PRO A 157 -31.62 -12.01 9.22
N ALA A 158 -31.19 -12.19 7.97
CA ALA A 158 -31.53 -13.37 7.18
C ALA A 158 -30.87 -14.64 7.73
N ILE A 159 -29.62 -14.55 8.19
CA ILE A 159 -28.90 -15.65 8.84
C ILE A 159 -29.56 -15.96 10.19
N MET A 160 -29.89 -14.93 10.97
CA MET A 160 -30.56 -15.10 12.25
C MET A 160 -31.94 -15.77 12.09
N GLN A 161 -32.77 -15.30 11.16
CA GLN A 161 -34.07 -15.91 10.86
C GLN A 161 -33.93 -17.37 10.39
N ARG A 162 -32.96 -17.65 9.52
CA ARG A 162 -32.68 -19.00 9.06
C ARG A 162 -32.26 -19.92 10.21
N ARG A 163 -31.39 -19.45 11.12
CA ARG A 163 -30.98 -20.20 12.31
C ARG A 163 -32.18 -20.49 13.23
N VAL A 164 -33.05 -19.51 13.47
CA VAL A 164 -34.28 -19.69 14.26
C VAL A 164 -35.22 -20.72 13.62
N SER A 165 -35.43 -20.65 12.31
CA SER A 165 -36.30 -21.61 11.60
C SER A 165 -35.78 -23.06 11.67
N LEU A 166 -34.47 -23.24 11.56
CA LEU A 166 -33.81 -24.55 11.67
C LEU A 166 -33.86 -25.08 13.10
N ALA A 167 -33.65 -24.21 14.10
CA ALA A 167 -33.76 -24.58 15.51
C ALA A 167 -35.16 -25.08 15.85
N LYS A 168 -36.21 -24.37 15.40
CA LYS A 168 -37.61 -24.80 15.59
C LYS A 168 -37.88 -26.14 14.91
N ARG A 169 -37.38 -26.35 13.69
CA ARG A 169 -37.56 -27.62 12.98
C ARG A 169 -36.82 -28.77 13.67
N LEU A 170 -35.63 -28.52 14.21
CA LEU A 170 -34.87 -29.49 14.99
C LEU A 170 -35.62 -29.90 16.26
N GLU A 171 -36.21 -28.94 16.96
CA GLU A 171 -37.02 -29.19 18.16
C GLU A 171 -38.22 -30.09 17.85
N LEU A 172 -38.93 -29.83 16.75
CA LEU A 172 -40.02 -30.69 16.29
C LEU A 172 -39.54 -32.11 15.97
N TYR A 173 -38.39 -32.26 15.32
CA TYR A 173 -37.83 -33.59 15.04
C TYR A 173 -37.41 -34.33 16.32
N ARG A 174 -36.86 -33.63 17.32
CA ARG A 174 -36.53 -34.23 18.62
C ARG A 174 -37.78 -34.68 19.37
N ALA A 175 -38.84 -33.88 19.34
CA ALA A 175 -40.13 -34.26 19.92
C ALA A 175 -40.71 -35.51 19.25
N ALA A 176 -40.74 -35.53 17.91
CA ALA A 176 -41.22 -36.68 17.15
C ALA A 176 -40.37 -37.94 17.42
N GLN A 177 -39.05 -37.80 17.54
CA GLN A 177 -38.17 -38.91 17.91
C GLN A 177 -38.47 -39.44 19.31
N ALA A 178 -38.67 -38.56 20.29
CA ALA A 178 -39.02 -38.96 21.65
C ALA A 178 -40.38 -39.69 21.71
N GLU A 179 -41.36 -39.27 20.91
CA GLU A 179 -42.64 -39.98 20.78
C GLU A 179 -42.45 -41.38 20.19
N ILE A 180 -41.67 -41.52 19.10
CA ILE A 180 -41.37 -42.83 18.49
C ILE A 180 -40.67 -43.75 19.51
N ASP A 181 -39.67 -43.25 20.21
CA ASP A 181 -38.94 -44.03 21.22
C ASP A 181 -39.88 -44.48 22.35
N SER A 182 -40.80 -43.63 22.80
CA SER A 182 -41.78 -43.99 23.85
C SER A 182 -42.70 -45.16 23.44
N VAL A 183 -43.05 -45.24 22.15
CA VAL A 183 -43.89 -46.32 21.61
C VAL A 183 -43.07 -47.58 21.33
N ALA A 184 -41.81 -47.44 20.93
CA ALA A 184 -40.94 -48.57 20.64
C ALA A 184 -40.56 -49.38 21.90
N TRP A 185 -40.41 -48.70 23.06
CA TRP A 185 -40.00 -49.31 24.33
C TRP A 185 -41.17 -49.65 25.27
N SER A 186 -42.43 -49.49 24.82
CA SER A 186 -43.64 -49.87 25.59
C SER A 186 -44.18 -51.27 25.24
N LYS A 187 -43.37 -52.12 24.60
CA LYS A 187 -43.59 -53.56 24.45
C LYS A 187 -42.60 -54.35 25.29
#